data_AF-A0A963NMY2-F1
#
_entry.id   AF-A0A963NMY2-F1
#
_cell.length_a   1.000
_cell.length_b   1.000
_cell.length_c   1.000
_cell.angle_alpha   90.00
_cell.angle_beta   90.00
_cell.angle_gamma   90.00
#
_symmetry.space_group_name_H-M   'P 1'
#
loop_
_entity.id
_entity.type
_entity.pdbx_description
1 polymer ?
#
loop_
_entity_poly.entity_id
_entity_poly.type
_entity_poly.pdbx_seq_one_letter_code
_entity_poly.pdbx_strand_id
1 'polypeptide(L)' 'LFCGISAAGACWVALQIASRVEGATIVFVVCDRGDRYLSTGVFPA' A
#
# COMPACT_ATOMS: atom_id res chain seq x y z
N LEU A 1 8.34 -1.29 -0.94
CA LEU A 1 7.74 -0.54 -2.05
C LEU A 1 7.83 0.94 -1.71
N PHE A 2 8.42 1.77 -2.58
CA PHE A 2 8.40 3.22 -2.41
C PHE A 2 7.21 3.77 -3.20
N CYS A 3 6.06 3.93 -2.54
CA CYS A 3 4.77 4.25 -3.15
C CYS A 3 3.98 5.26 -2.31
N GLY A 4 2.94 5.84 -2.89
CA GLY A 4 2.06 6.75 -2.18
C GLY A 4 1.25 6.11 -1.06
N ILE A 5 0.62 6.96 -0.26
CA ILE A 5 -0.11 6.59 0.97
C ILE A 5 -1.33 5.70 0.65
N SER A 6 -2.01 5.95 -0.48
CA SER A 6 -3.17 5.14 -0.90
C SER A 6 -2.79 3.69 -1.18
N ALA A 7 -1.60 3.43 -1.70
CA ALA A 7 -1.08 2.08 -1.92
C ALA A 7 -0.84 1.33 -0.60
N ALA A 8 -0.38 2.04 0.45
CA ALA A 8 -0.25 1.46 1.78
C ALA A 8 -1.62 1.11 2.39
N GLY A 9 -2.61 1.99 2.21
CA GLY A 9 -4.00 1.70 2.64
C GLY A 9 -4.60 0.49 1.93
N ALA A 10 -4.37 0.36 0.61
CA ALA A 10 -4.81 -0.80 -0.16
C ALA A 10 -4.13 -2.09 0.31
N CYS A 11 -2.82 -2.04 0.59
CA CYS A 11 -2.06 -3.16 1.17
C CYS A 11 -2.61 -3.56 2.55
N TRP A 12 -2.90 -2.58 3.42
CA TRP A 12 -3.46 -2.84 4.74
C TRP A 12 -4.78 -3.61 4.65
N VAL A 13 -5.71 -3.18 3.80
CA VAL A 13 -6.98 -3.88 3.58
C VAL A 13 -6.76 -5.27 2.98
N ALA A 14 -5.85 -5.42 2.02
CA ALA A 14 -5.52 -6.72 1.43
C ALA A 14 -5.02 -7.71 2.49
N LEU A 15 -4.17 -7.27 3.43
CA LEU A 15 -3.69 -8.09 4.55
C LEU A 15 -4.83 -8.47 5.51
N GLN A 16 -5.76 -7.56 5.79
CA GLN A 16 -6.94 -7.88 6.59
C GLN A 16 -7.81 -8.96 5.92
N ILE A 17 -8.00 -8.89 4.60
CA ILE A 17 -8.72 -9.92 3.85
C ILE A 17 -7.94 -11.25 3.88
N ALA A 18 -6.64 -11.21 3.66
CA ALA A 18 -5.77 -12.39 3.67
C ALA A 18 -5.82 -13.16 5.00
N SER A 19 -6.06 -12.46 6.13
CA SER A 19 -6.22 -13.11 7.44
C SER A 19 -7.52 -13.91 7.60
N ARG A 20 -8.49 -13.75 6.70
CA ARG A 20 -9.84 -14.32 6.79
C ARG A 20 -10.15 -15.38 5.74
N VAL A 21 -9.25 -15.60 4.79
CA VAL A 21 -9.45 -16.52 3.67
C VAL A 21 -8.23 -17.42 3.49
N GLU A 22 -8.46 -18.67 3.11
CA GLU A 22 -7.41 -19.65 2.83
C GLU A 22 -7.37 -19.98 1.33
N GLY A 23 -6.18 -20.18 0.76
CA GLY A 23 -6.00 -20.57 -0.65
C GLY A 23 -6.35 -19.51 -1.70
N ALA A 24 -6.60 -18.26 -1.29
CA ALA A 24 -6.94 -17.18 -2.21
C ALA A 24 -5.70 -16.42 -2.73
N THR A 25 -5.75 -15.97 -3.99
CA THR A 25 -4.79 -14.98 -4.52
C THR A 25 -5.39 -13.58 -4.41
N ILE A 26 -4.75 -12.71 -3.62
CA ILE A 26 -5.23 -11.35 -3.37
C ILE A 26 -4.30 -10.36 -4.07
N VAL A 27 -4.90 -9.43 -4.83
CA VAL A 27 -4.19 -8.38 -5.56
C VAL A 27 -4.71 -7.02 -5.11
N PHE A 28 -3.81 -6.05 -4.95
CA PHE A 28 -4.14 -4.65 -4.72
C PHE A 28 -3.31 -3.75 -5.63
N VAL A 29 -3.78 -2.53 -5.86
CA VAL A 29 -3.14 -1.57 -6.78
C VAL A 29 -2.19 -0.66 -6.03
N VAL A 30 -0.99 -0.49 -6.60
CA VAL A 30 -0.06 0.57 -6.21
C VAL A 30 -0.30 1.75 -7.16
N CYS A 31 -0.98 2.78 -6.67
CA CYS A 31 -1.51 3.87 -7.51
C CYS A 31 -0.42 4.80 -8.08
N ASP A 32 0.68 4.97 -7.37
CA ASP A 32 1.82 5.78 -7.78
C ASP A 32 3.10 5.44 -6.99
N ARG A 33 4.20 6.07 -7.38
CA ARG A 33 5.48 6.02 -6.68
C ARG A 33 5.53 7.08 -5.58
N GLY A 34 6.37 6.82 -4.58
CA GLY A 34 6.51 7.68 -3.40
C GLY A 34 7.21 9.03 -3.66
N ASP A 35 7.90 9.21 -4.79
CA ASP A 35 8.67 10.43 -5.10
C ASP A 35 7.80 11.70 -5.09
N ARG A 36 6.53 11.57 -5.48
CA ARG A 36 5.54 12.66 -5.43
C ARG A 36 5.22 13.16 -4.03
N TYR A 37 5.62 12.43 -3.00
CA TYR A 37 5.29 12.71 -1.60
C TYR A 37 6.51 13.11 -0.76
N LEU A 38 7.69 13.31 -1.37
CA LEU A 38 8.89 13.71 -0.61
C LEU A 38 8.72 15.06 0.11
N SER A 39 7.95 15.98 -0.46
CA SER A 39 7.71 17.31 0.12
C SER A 39 6.58 17.35 1.15
N THR A 40 5.90 16.24 1.43
CA THR A 40 4.74 16.22 2.34
C THR A 40 5.12 15.85 3.78
N GLY A 41 6.38 15.51 4.05
CA GLY A 41 6.85 15.07 5.36
C GLY A 41 6.44 13.64 5.74
N VAL A 42 5.87 12.89 4.80
CA VAL A 42 5.45 11.49 5.01
C VAL A 42 6.64 10.53 5.04
N PHE A 43 7.71 10.86 4.32
CA PHE A 43 8.95 10.10 4.31
C PHE A 43 10.00 10.77 5.21
N PRO A 44 10.86 9.98 5.88
CA PRO A 44 12.02 10.51 6.59
C PRO A 44 12.94 11.29 5.65
N ALA A 45 13.57 12.34 6.18
CA ALA A 45 14.56 13.16 5.49
C ALA A 45 15.95 12.52 5.54
#